data_AF-A0A7V3CWZ1-F1
#
_entry.id   AF-A0A7V3CWZ1-F1
#
_cell.length_a   1.000
_cell.length_b   1.000
_cell.length_c   1.000
_cell.angle_alpha   90.00
_cell.angle_beta   90.00
_cell.angle_gamma   90.00
#
_symmetry.space_group_name_H-M   'P 1'
#
loop_
_entity.id
_entity.type
_entity.pdbx_description
1 polymer ?
#
loop_
_entity_poly.entity_id
_entity_poly.type
_entity_poly.pdbx_seq_one_letter_code
_entity_poly.pdbx_strand_id
1 'polypeptide(L)'
;EIAVEYSRPSVHGRKIWDDLVPYNKVWRTGANEATVIQFTTDVSINGNKIPAGRYSLFTIPNEKEWTIIFNKVDKQWGAFNYKEDQDLIRFNVTSTQNEFVESLIYYFSDITSNSVVLNIVWEKIKVSFKIEVDVLSQAYQKIKEGLANAKAGDWQSFSAAANFAADNNVYLDEAITWIDKAISMGDNYYPYFVKAKILFKQNKFKEALNFINKTREAGRKDKNYEFFVAQVDILEKEIKAKL
;
A
#
# COMPACT_ATOMS: atom_id res chain seq x y z
N GLU A 1 8.47 -3.83 5.17
CA GLU A 1 9.83 -4.05 4.63
C GLU A 1 9.80 -4.53 3.18
N ILE A 2 10.71 -3.97 2.38
CA ILE A 2 11.05 -4.40 1.02
C ILE A 2 12.56 -4.67 1.02
N ALA A 3 12.98 -5.87 0.62
CA ALA A 3 14.38 -6.27 0.61
C ALA A 3 14.78 -6.81 -0.76
N VAL A 4 16.04 -6.58 -1.16
CA VAL A 4 16.65 -7.12 -2.37
C VAL A 4 17.96 -7.81 -2.00
N GLU A 5 18.01 -9.13 -2.18
CA GLU A 5 19.20 -9.96 -2.00
C GLU A 5 19.78 -10.24 -3.39
N TYR A 6 21.01 -9.78 -3.65
CA TYR A 6 21.60 -9.90 -4.98
C TYR A 6 23.11 -10.09 -4.93
N SER A 7 23.64 -10.74 -5.96
CA SER A 7 25.09 -10.75 -6.23
C SER A 7 25.46 -9.59 -7.14
N ARG A 8 26.62 -8.99 -6.88
CA ARG A 8 27.09 -7.75 -7.50
C ARG A 8 28.26 -8.01 -8.49
N PRO A 9 28.00 -8.45 -9.74
CA PRO A 9 29.05 -8.55 -10.76
C PRO A 9 29.60 -7.17 -11.13
N SER A 10 30.86 -7.11 -11.56
CA SER A 10 31.50 -5.88 -12.04
C SER A 10 31.91 -5.96 -13.49
N VAL A 11 32.02 -4.83 -14.19
CA VAL A 11 32.26 -4.77 -15.63
C VAL A 11 33.58 -5.44 -16.00
N HIS A 12 34.68 -5.11 -15.30
CA HIS A 12 36.03 -5.65 -15.55
C HIS A 12 36.44 -5.54 -17.04
N GLY A 13 36.13 -4.41 -17.69
CA GLY A 13 36.47 -4.17 -19.11
C GLY A 13 35.70 -5.01 -20.13
N ARG A 14 34.71 -5.80 -19.71
CA ARG A 14 33.87 -6.62 -20.59
C ARG A 14 32.76 -5.80 -21.21
N LYS A 15 32.31 -6.20 -22.41
CA LYS A 15 31.04 -5.71 -22.97
C LYS A 15 29.89 -6.36 -22.21
N ILE A 16 29.05 -5.56 -21.56
CA ILE A 16 27.97 -6.07 -20.71
C ILE A 16 26.74 -6.40 -21.55
N TRP A 17 26.23 -5.41 -22.26
CA TRP A 17 24.98 -5.52 -23.01
C TRP A 17 25.22 -6.11 -24.39
N ASP A 18 24.37 -7.06 -24.79
CA ASP A 18 24.51 -7.79 -26.05
C ASP A 18 25.86 -8.53 -26.18
N ASP A 19 26.34 -9.06 -25.05
CA ASP A 19 27.48 -9.98 -24.96
C ASP A 19 27.37 -10.80 -23.66
N LEU A 20 27.88 -10.27 -22.54
CA LEU A 20 27.76 -10.95 -21.23
C LEU A 20 26.30 -11.14 -20.79
N VAL A 21 25.46 -10.13 -21.06
CA VAL A 21 24.01 -10.14 -20.88
C VAL A 21 23.38 -9.98 -22.27
N PRO A 22 23.00 -11.09 -22.93
CA PRO A 22 22.39 -11.04 -24.25
C PRO A 22 21.03 -10.34 -24.20
N TYR A 23 20.74 -9.51 -25.20
CA TYR A 23 19.41 -8.94 -25.32
C TYR A 23 18.36 -9.99 -25.69
N ASN A 24 17.11 -9.73 -25.31
CA ASN A 24 15.96 -10.58 -25.58
C ASN A 24 16.09 -12.00 -25.00
N LYS A 25 16.93 -12.16 -23.98
CA LYS A 25 17.09 -13.39 -23.20
C LYS A 25 16.84 -13.13 -21.73
N VAL A 26 16.27 -14.13 -21.06
CA VAL A 26 16.05 -14.08 -19.61
C VAL A 26 17.41 -14.06 -18.91
N TRP A 27 17.58 -13.07 -18.05
CA TRP A 27 18.74 -12.89 -17.20
C TRP A 27 18.28 -12.86 -15.74
N ARG A 28 19.07 -13.50 -14.87
CA ARG A 28 18.87 -13.57 -13.41
C ARG A 28 19.08 -12.25 -12.66
N THR A 29 19.33 -11.18 -13.42
CA THR A 29 19.54 -9.80 -12.96
C THR A 29 20.58 -9.70 -11.83
N GLY A 30 21.66 -10.48 -11.94
CA GLY A 30 22.68 -10.66 -10.91
C GLY A 30 23.75 -11.66 -11.35
N ALA A 31 24.45 -12.24 -10.37
CA ALA A 31 25.47 -13.27 -10.58
C ALA A 31 25.20 -14.53 -9.73
N ASN A 32 25.59 -15.70 -10.24
CA ASN A 32 25.32 -17.01 -9.62
C ASN A 32 23.82 -17.26 -9.39
N GLU A 33 23.30 -16.97 -8.21
CA GLU A 33 21.88 -17.06 -7.89
C GLU A 33 21.08 -15.92 -8.53
N ALA A 34 19.81 -16.18 -8.82
CA ALA A 34 18.87 -15.15 -9.21
C ALA A 34 18.65 -14.18 -8.05
N THR A 35 18.65 -12.89 -8.38
CA THR A 35 18.31 -11.84 -7.42
C THR A 35 16.96 -12.15 -6.78
N VAL A 36 16.85 -12.00 -5.47
CA VAL A 36 15.60 -12.20 -4.74
C VAL A 36 15.07 -10.84 -4.30
N ILE A 37 13.80 -10.59 -4.57
CA ILE A 37 13.05 -9.47 -4.02
C ILE A 37 12.01 -9.99 -3.04
N GLN A 38 11.90 -9.35 -1.88
CA GLN A 38 10.97 -9.73 -0.82
C GLN A 38 10.08 -8.56 -0.44
N PHE A 39 8.80 -8.87 -0.27
CA PHE A 39 7.79 -7.97 0.29
C PHE A 39 7.17 -8.60 1.53
N THR A 40 7.13 -7.86 2.63
CA THR A 40 6.47 -8.31 3.88
C THR A 40 4.98 -8.02 3.91
N THR A 41 4.50 -7.22 2.96
CA THR A 41 3.09 -6.86 2.79
C THR A 41 2.79 -6.86 1.29
N ASP A 42 1.52 -6.92 0.93
CA ASP A 42 1.11 -6.73 -0.45
C ASP A 42 1.58 -5.37 -0.98
N VAL A 43 1.98 -5.33 -2.24
CA VAL A 43 2.41 -4.12 -2.95
C VAL A 43 1.71 -4.00 -4.30
N SER A 44 1.76 -2.81 -4.89
CA SER A 44 1.35 -2.56 -6.26
C SER A 44 2.55 -2.09 -7.08
N ILE A 45 2.76 -2.70 -8.24
CA ILE A 45 3.82 -2.32 -9.18
C ILE A 45 3.22 -2.28 -10.59
N ASN A 46 3.36 -1.14 -11.25
CA ASN A 46 2.83 -0.92 -12.60
C ASN A 46 1.34 -1.30 -12.73
N GLY A 47 0.54 -0.97 -11.70
CA GLY A 47 -0.89 -1.29 -11.63
C GLY A 47 -1.23 -2.74 -11.24
N ASN A 48 -0.25 -3.62 -11.07
CA ASN A 48 -0.45 -5.01 -10.68
C ASN A 48 -0.30 -5.19 -9.17
N LYS A 49 -1.23 -5.90 -8.54
CA LYS A 49 -1.12 -6.31 -7.14
C LYS A 49 -0.20 -7.52 -7.00
N ILE A 50 0.74 -7.42 -6.08
CA ILE A 50 1.74 -8.44 -5.79
C ILE A 50 1.60 -8.81 -4.33
N PRO A 51 1.23 -10.07 -4.01
CA PRO A 51 1.12 -10.50 -2.63
C PRO A 51 2.45 -10.42 -1.88
N ALA A 52 2.38 -10.27 -0.55
CA ALA A 52 3.53 -10.48 0.31
C ALA A 52 4.20 -11.84 0.02
N GLY A 53 5.53 -11.86 -0.06
CA GLY A 53 6.27 -13.05 -0.45
C GLY A 53 7.71 -12.77 -0.85
N ARG A 54 8.42 -13.84 -1.21
CA ARG A 54 9.76 -13.81 -1.80
C ARG A 54 9.67 -14.27 -3.24
N TYR A 55 10.32 -13.55 -4.13
CA TYR A 55 10.28 -13.79 -5.57
C TYR A 55 11.68 -13.71 -6.16
N SER A 56 11.99 -14.56 -7.12
CA SER A 56 13.16 -14.35 -7.96
C SER A 56 12.87 -13.24 -8.97
N LEU A 57 13.79 -12.28 -9.06
CA LEU A 57 13.81 -11.20 -10.03
C LEU A 57 14.60 -11.64 -11.24
N PHE A 58 13.90 -11.79 -12.36
CA PHE A 58 14.50 -11.94 -13.68
C PHE A 58 14.19 -10.71 -14.52
N THR A 59 15.02 -10.49 -15.53
CA THR A 59 14.78 -9.47 -16.54
C THR A 59 15.04 -10.00 -17.94
N ILE A 60 14.38 -9.40 -18.93
CA ILE A 60 14.73 -9.55 -20.35
C ILE A 60 15.17 -8.17 -20.83
N PRO A 61 16.49 -7.91 -20.87
CA PRO A 61 17.01 -6.64 -21.35
C PRO A 61 16.83 -6.48 -22.87
N ASN A 62 16.48 -5.27 -23.29
CA ASN A 62 16.56 -4.79 -24.66
C ASN A 62 17.22 -3.39 -24.64
N GLU A 63 17.49 -2.80 -25.80
CA GLU A 63 18.14 -1.50 -25.94
C GLU A 63 17.34 -0.32 -25.35
N LYS A 64 16.01 -0.40 -25.37
CA LYS A 64 15.11 0.70 -24.98
C LYS A 64 14.23 0.40 -23.78
N GLU A 65 13.92 -0.87 -23.57
CA GLU A 65 13.04 -1.31 -22.50
C GLU A 65 13.54 -2.64 -21.93
N TRP A 66 13.26 -2.87 -20.66
CA TRP A 66 13.49 -4.16 -20.03
C TRP A 66 12.14 -4.72 -19.60
N THR A 67 11.92 -6.00 -19.85
CA THR A 67 10.84 -6.72 -19.17
C THR A 67 11.34 -7.15 -17.80
N ILE A 68 10.65 -6.71 -16.76
CA ILE A 68 10.84 -7.14 -15.37
C ILE A 68 9.93 -8.33 -15.10
N ILE A 69 10.45 -9.35 -14.43
CA ILE A 69 9.76 -10.61 -14.18
C ILE A 69 9.92 -10.98 -12.72
N PHE A 70 8.81 -11.16 -12.02
CA PHE A 70 8.80 -11.75 -10.68
C PHE A 70 8.36 -13.19 -10.80
N ASN A 71 9.23 -14.11 -10.43
CA ASN A 71 9.00 -15.55 -10.51
C ASN A 71 8.77 -16.13 -9.10
N LYS A 72 7.80 -17.04 -8.97
CA LYS A 72 7.35 -17.61 -7.68
C LYS A 72 8.35 -18.57 -7.03
N VAL A 73 9.32 -19.07 -7.79
CA VAL A 73 10.38 -19.96 -7.28
C VAL A 73 11.58 -19.10 -6.91
N ASP A 74 11.90 -19.02 -5.62
CA ASP A 74 13.04 -18.23 -5.12
C ASP A 74 14.36 -19.03 -5.16
N LYS A 75 15.49 -18.31 -5.02
CA LYS A 75 16.85 -18.87 -4.93
C LYS A 75 17.25 -19.82 -6.07
N GLN A 76 16.84 -19.50 -7.30
CA GLN A 76 17.25 -20.27 -8.46
C GLN A 76 18.73 -20.04 -8.79
N TRP A 77 19.46 -21.11 -9.08
CA TRP A 77 20.81 -20.98 -9.64
C TRP A 77 20.74 -20.59 -11.11
N GLY A 78 21.26 -19.42 -11.46
CA GLY A 78 21.25 -18.94 -12.83
C GLY A 78 19.84 -18.60 -13.33
N ALA A 79 19.65 -18.74 -14.64
CA ALA A 79 18.33 -18.76 -15.30
C ALA A 79 18.06 -20.10 -16.00
N PHE A 80 18.82 -21.15 -15.66
CA PHE A 80 18.78 -22.44 -16.36
C PHE A 80 17.50 -23.24 -16.08
N ASN A 81 16.97 -23.11 -14.87
CA ASN A 81 15.73 -23.76 -14.43
C ASN A 81 14.52 -22.83 -14.53
N TYR A 82 14.68 -21.68 -15.19
CA TYR A 82 13.62 -20.71 -15.38
C TYR A 82 12.45 -21.35 -16.14
N LYS A 83 11.24 -21.15 -15.63
CA LYS A 83 9.99 -21.56 -16.28
C LYS A 83 9.01 -20.40 -16.25
N GLU A 84 8.53 -20.02 -17.42
CA GLU A 84 7.57 -18.94 -17.61
C GLU A 84 6.23 -19.18 -16.90
N ASP A 85 5.82 -20.44 -16.75
CA ASP A 85 4.60 -20.80 -16.00
C ASP A 85 4.68 -20.51 -14.49
N GLN A 86 5.90 -20.28 -13.97
CA GLN A 86 6.14 -19.86 -12.59
C GLN A 86 6.18 -18.34 -12.43
N ASP A 87 6.03 -17.57 -13.51
CA ASP A 87 5.99 -16.12 -13.42
C ASP A 87 4.70 -15.69 -12.70
N LEU A 88 4.86 -14.81 -11.72
CA LEU A 88 3.76 -14.12 -11.08
C LEU A 88 3.27 -12.97 -11.97
N ILE A 89 4.21 -12.15 -12.45
CA ILE A 89 3.95 -11.01 -13.32
C ILE A 89 5.12 -10.75 -14.26
N ARG A 90 4.79 -10.09 -15.39
CA ARG A 90 5.76 -9.43 -16.28
C ARG A 90 5.30 -8.01 -16.56
N PHE A 91 6.23 -7.07 -16.56
CA PHE A 91 5.95 -5.69 -16.95
C PHE A 91 7.16 -5.02 -17.55
N ASN A 92 6.95 -4.06 -18.45
CA ASN A 92 8.04 -3.34 -19.10
C ASN A 92 8.39 -2.06 -18.34
N VAL A 93 9.69 -1.74 -18.34
CA VAL A 93 10.24 -0.48 -17.83
C VAL A 93 11.20 0.09 -18.87
N THR A 94 11.21 1.41 -19.03
CA THR A 94 12.15 2.07 -19.94
C THR A 94 13.57 2.00 -19.39
N SER A 95 14.53 1.63 -20.22
CA SER A 95 15.95 1.76 -19.89
C SER A 95 16.45 3.16 -20.23
N THR A 96 17.16 3.77 -19.30
CA THR A 96 17.74 5.10 -19.45
C THR A 96 19.26 5.03 -19.34
N GLN A 97 19.94 5.97 -19.97
CA GLN A 97 21.38 6.12 -19.80
C GLN A 97 21.71 6.58 -18.38
N ASN A 98 22.82 6.10 -17.85
CA ASN A 98 23.38 6.46 -16.56
C ASN A 98 24.88 6.73 -16.70
N GLU A 99 25.46 7.43 -15.74
CA GLU A 99 26.93 7.46 -15.58
C GLU A 99 27.47 6.05 -15.38
N PHE A 100 28.74 5.85 -15.74
CA PHE A 100 29.36 4.53 -15.64
C PHE A 100 29.42 4.04 -14.19
N VAL A 101 28.87 2.85 -13.93
CA VAL A 101 28.94 2.15 -12.65
C VAL A 101 29.61 0.80 -12.84
N GLU A 102 30.77 0.64 -12.21
CA GLU A 102 31.62 -0.56 -12.34
C GLU A 102 30.91 -1.82 -11.86
N SER A 103 30.15 -1.76 -10.77
CA SER A 103 29.46 -2.92 -10.21
C SER A 103 27.95 -2.77 -10.30
N LEU A 104 27.19 -3.85 -10.49
CA LEU A 104 25.72 -3.82 -10.43
C LEU A 104 25.26 -3.31 -9.06
N ILE A 105 24.39 -2.31 -9.03
CA ILE A 105 23.83 -1.74 -7.79
C ILE A 105 22.31 -1.76 -7.86
N TYR A 106 21.71 -2.15 -6.73
CA TYR A 106 20.30 -1.94 -6.43
C TYR A 106 20.19 -0.89 -5.33
N TYR A 107 19.30 0.08 -5.49
CA TYR A 107 19.02 1.04 -4.43
C TYR A 107 17.61 1.61 -4.51
N PHE A 108 17.11 2.03 -3.36
CA PHE A 108 15.82 2.68 -3.23
C PHE A 108 15.97 4.22 -3.30
N SER A 109 15.09 4.88 -4.03
CA SER A 109 14.98 6.34 -4.10
C SER A 109 13.52 6.79 -3.96
N ASP A 110 13.31 8.11 -3.86
CA ASP A 110 11.98 8.73 -3.93
C ASP A 110 10.98 8.14 -2.92
N ILE A 111 11.45 7.93 -1.68
CA ILE A 111 10.66 7.33 -0.61
C ILE A 111 9.58 8.31 -0.16
N THR A 112 8.33 7.86 -0.19
CA THR A 112 7.16 8.56 0.37
C THR A 112 6.53 7.73 1.50
N SER A 113 5.43 8.22 2.06
CA SER A 113 4.66 7.48 3.08
C SER A 113 4.03 6.18 2.54
N ASN A 114 3.84 6.04 1.23
CA ASN A 114 3.14 4.92 0.60
C ASN A 114 3.85 4.35 -0.64
N SER A 115 5.05 4.81 -0.97
CA SER A 115 5.76 4.33 -2.15
C SER A 115 7.27 4.52 -2.09
N VAL A 116 7.97 3.80 -2.96
CA VAL A 116 9.41 3.90 -3.17
C VAL A 116 9.74 3.54 -4.62
N VAL A 117 10.86 4.02 -5.15
CA VAL A 117 11.38 3.61 -6.45
C VAL A 117 12.55 2.65 -6.25
N LEU A 118 12.48 1.46 -6.84
CA LEU A 118 13.64 0.56 -6.94
C LEU A 118 14.41 0.87 -8.22
N ASN A 119 15.71 1.09 -8.10
CA ASN A 119 16.62 1.36 -9.19
C ASN A 119 17.60 0.20 -9.37
N ILE A 120 17.82 -0.22 -10.61
CA ILE A 120 18.83 -1.20 -11.01
C ILE A 120 19.79 -0.50 -11.95
N VAL A 121 21.08 -0.44 -11.58
CA VAL A 121 22.10 0.30 -12.34
C VAL A 121 23.33 -0.55 -12.53
N TRP A 122 23.80 -0.67 -13.77
CA TRP A 122 25.08 -1.30 -14.07
C TRP A 122 25.66 -0.77 -15.39
N GLU A 123 26.97 -0.60 -15.44
CA GLU A 123 27.65 0.03 -16.57
C GLU A 123 27.01 1.41 -16.83
N LYS A 124 26.39 1.66 -17.98
CA LYS A 124 25.76 2.93 -18.33
C LYS A 124 24.24 2.81 -18.47
N ILE A 125 23.64 1.72 -17.99
CA ILE A 125 22.19 1.52 -18.06
C ILE A 125 21.59 1.56 -16.67
N LYS A 126 20.47 2.27 -16.57
CA LYS A 126 19.58 2.31 -15.42
C LYS A 126 18.17 1.90 -15.84
N VAL A 127 17.52 1.09 -15.02
CA VAL A 127 16.08 0.87 -15.05
C VAL A 127 15.49 1.12 -13.66
N SER A 128 14.27 1.63 -13.62
CA SER A 128 13.57 1.96 -12.39
C SER A 128 12.10 1.61 -12.46
N PHE A 129 11.51 1.19 -11.34
CA PHE A 129 10.06 1.08 -11.20
C PHE A 129 9.60 1.44 -9.80
N LYS A 130 8.40 2.02 -9.74
CA LYS A 130 7.75 2.42 -8.49
C LYS A 130 7.06 1.22 -7.85
N ILE A 131 7.25 1.08 -6.55
CA ILE A 131 6.59 0.11 -5.68
C ILE A 131 5.70 0.90 -4.73
N GLU A 132 4.41 0.60 -4.75
CA GLU A 132 3.40 1.27 -3.93
C GLU A 132 2.86 0.30 -2.88
N VAL A 133 2.57 0.82 -1.69
CA VAL A 133 2.08 0.06 -0.56
C VAL A 133 0.71 0.61 -0.17
N ASP A 134 -0.27 -0.28 -0.02
CA ASP A 134 -1.60 0.10 0.45
C ASP A 134 -1.60 0.25 1.99
N VAL A 135 -1.14 1.42 2.43
CA VAL A 135 -1.06 1.77 3.86
C VAL A 135 -2.44 1.75 4.52
N LEU A 136 -3.49 2.14 3.79
CA LEU A 136 -4.86 2.18 4.32
C LEU A 136 -5.40 0.75 4.55
N SER A 137 -5.14 -0.18 3.62
CA SER A 137 -5.48 -1.59 3.81
C SER A 137 -4.74 -2.20 4.99
N GLN A 138 -3.44 -1.91 5.18
CA GLN A 138 -2.70 -2.40 6.34
C GLN A 138 -3.23 -1.85 7.66
N ALA A 139 -3.53 -0.54 7.71
CA ALA A 139 -4.14 0.07 8.88
C ALA A 139 -5.51 -0.57 9.18
N TYR A 140 -6.31 -0.81 8.14
CA TYR A 140 -7.60 -1.50 8.24
C TYR A 140 -7.47 -2.92 8.81
N GLN A 141 -6.51 -3.73 8.34
CA GLN A 141 -6.29 -5.08 8.90
C GLN A 141 -5.90 -5.03 10.38
N LYS A 142 -4.97 -4.15 10.76
CA LYS A 142 -4.59 -3.98 12.17
C LYS A 142 -5.75 -3.50 13.04
N ILE A 143 -6.58 -2.62 12.51
CA ILE A 143 -7.82 -2.19 13.18
C ILE A 143 -8.73 -3.41 13.44
N LYS A 144 -8.95 -4.27 12.44
CA LYS A 144 -9.78 -5.47 12.62
C LYS A 144 -9.23 -6.42 13.66
N GLU A 145 -7.93 -6.68 13.63
CA GLU A 145 -7.25 -7.51 14.63
C GLU A 145 -7.41 -6.92 16.03
N GLY A 146 -7.27 -5.60 16.18
CA GLY A 146 -7.51 -4.90 17.43
C GLY A 146 -8.96 -5.03 17.92
N LEU A 147 -9.93 -4.81 17.03
CA LEU A 147 -11.36 -4.92 17.36
C LEU A 147 -11.79 -6.36 17.69
N ALA A 148 -11.16 -7.37 17.11
CA ALA A 148 -11.40 -8.78 17.44
C ALA A 148 -11.00 -9.10 18.89
N ASN A 149 -10.03 -8.35 19.44
CA ASN A 149 -9.54 -8.48 20.81
C ASN A 149 -10.08 -7.39 21.76
N ALA A 150 -11.05 -6.58 21.31
CA ALA A 150 -11.60 -5.48 22.10
C ALA A 150 -12.38 -6.01 23.31
N LYS A 151 -12.24 -5.31 24.45
CA LYS A 151 -12.93 -5.66 25.70
C LYS A 151 -14.43 -5.36 25.59
N ALA A 152 -15.24 -6.03 26.39
CA ALA A 152 -16.66 -5.72 26.51
C ALA A 152 -16.84 -4.25 26.92
N GLY A 153 -17.70 -3.52 26.19
CA GLY A 153 -17.97 -2.10 26.44
C GLY A 153 -16.93 -1.12 25.88
N ASP A 154 -15.93 -1.58 25.11
CA ASP A 154 -14.92 -0.73 24.48
C ASP A 154 -15.45 0.03 23.26
N TRP A 155 -16.44 0.91 23.48
CA TRP A 155 -17.03 1.72 22.44
C TRP A 155 -16.02 2.69 21.81
N GLN A 156 -14.97 3.08 22.55
CA GLN A 156 -13.92 3.97 22.07
C GLN A 156 -13.13 3.36 20.92
N SER A 157 -12.70 2.10 21.04
CA SER A 157 -11.96 1.40 19.97
C SER A 157 -12.82 1.25 18.71
N PHE A 158 -14.10 0.85 18.86
CA PHE A 158 -15.02 0.75 17.72
C PHE A 158 -15.29 2.12 17.07
N SER A 159 -15.42 3.18 17.87
CA SER A 159 -15.63 4.53 17.36
C SER A 159 -14.39 5.08 16.64
N ALA A 160 -13.20 4.86 17.19
CA ALA A 160 -11.94 5.27 16.57
C ALA A 160 -11.71 4.56 15.24
N ALA A 161 -11.98 3.26 15.18
CA ALA A 161 -11.90 2.46 13.95
C ALA A 161 -12.84 2.99 12.86
N ALA A 162 -14.10 3.24 13.21
CA ALA A 162 -15.09 3.78 12.29
C ALA A 162 -14.74 5.21 11.84
N ASN A 163 -14.19 6.03 12.75
CA ASN A 163 -13.74 7.38 12.41
C ASN A 163 -12.54 7.38 11.45
N PHE A 164 -11.58 6.48 11.64
CA PHE A 164 -10.45 6.29 10.72
C PHE A 164 -10.94 6.01 9.30
N ALA A 165 -11.90 5.07 9.16
CA ALA A 165 -12.50 4.73 7.88
C ALA A 165 -13.23 5.93 7.24
N ALA A 166 -13.98 6.70 8.02
CA ALA A 166 -14.67 7.91 7.56
C ALA A 166 -13.71 9.02 7.11
N ASP A 167 -12.62 9.26 7.86
CA ASP A 167 -11.62 10.30 7.56
C ASP A 167 -10.87 10.00 6.26
N ASN A 168 -10.60 8.72 6.00
CA ASN A 168 -9.92 8.27 4.79
C ASN A 168 -10.88 7.90 3.65
N ASN A 169 -12.20 7.99 3.86
CA ASN A 169 -13.25 7.64 2.90
C ASN A 169 -13.09 6.21 2.32
N VAL A 170 -12.78 5.24 3.18
CA VAL A 170 -12.56 3.84 2.84
C VAL A 170 -13.36 2.93 3.76
N TYR A 171 -13.72 1.72 3.33
CA TYR A 171 -14.36 0.70 4.17
C TYR A 171 -15.64 1.18 4.88
N LEU A 172 -16.41 2.08 4.24
CA LEU A 172 -17.56 2.77 4.88
C LEU A 172 -18.66 1.79 5.32
N ASP A 173 -18.84 0.69 4.58
CA ASP A 173 -19.82 -0.35 4.92
C ASP A 173 -19.40 -1.15 6.14
N GLU A 174 -18.11 -1.37 6.37
CA GLU A 174 -17.65 -1.99 7.61
C GLU A 174 -17.63 -0.98 8.76
N ALA A 175 -17.27 0.27 8.48
CA ALA A 175 -17.29 1.36 9.45
C ALA A 175 -18.68 1.55 10.06
N ILE A 176 -19.76 1.39 9.29
CA ILE A 176 -21.13 1.48 9.82
C ILE A 176 -21.41 0.36 10.83
N THR A 177 -20.89 -0.86 10.59
CA THR A 177 -21.08 -1.98 11.52
C THR A 177 -20.33 -1.76 12.83
N TRP A 178 -19.11 -1.21 12.76
CA TRP A 178 -18.32 -0.88 13.93
C TRP A 178 -18.96 0.24 14.74
N ILE A 179 -19.44 1.30 14.10
CA ILE A 179 -20.04 2.42 14.83
C ILE A 179 -21.39 2.04 15.45
N ASP A 180 -22.16 1.18 14.79
CA ASP A 180 -23.41 0.67 15.36
C ASP A 180 -23.17 -0.22 16.58
N LYS A 181 -22.08 -0.99 16.56
CA LYS A 181 -21.61 -1.72 17.74
C LYS A 181 -21.15 -0.79 18.87
N ALA A 182 -20.52 0.35 18.58
CA ALA A 182 -20.18 1.34 19.60
C ALA A 182 -21.43 1.99 20.21
N ILE A 183 -22.40 2.37 19.37
CA ILE A 183 -23.68 2.99 19.80
C ILE A 183 -24.47 2.03 20.70
N SER A 184 -24.47 0.73 20.41
CA SER A 184 -25.21 -0.24 21.23
C SER A 184 -24.62 -0.44 22.63
N MET A 185 -23.41 0.05 22.90
CA MET A 185 -22.74 -0.04 24.21
C MET A 185 -23.05 1.13 25.14
N GLY A 186 -23.71 2.19 24.67
CA GLY A 186 -24.12 3.31 25.52
C GLY A 186 -24.46 4.60 24.77
N ASP A 187 -25.14 5.50 25.47
CA ASP A 187 -25.58 6.81 24.93
C ASP A 187 -24.44 7.84 24.98
N ASN A 188 -23.45 7.69 24.09
CA ASN A 188 -22.31 8.60 23.97
C ASN A 188 -22.46 9.47 22.71
N TYR A 189 -22.12 10.76 22.81
CA TYR A 189 -22.26 11.69 21.68
C TYR A 189 -21.28 11.40 20.53
N TYR A 190 -20.06 10.97 20.85
CA TYR A 190 -19.01 10.76 19.85
C TYR A 190 -19.34 9.66 18.83
N PRO A 191 -19.86 8.47 19.21
CA PRO A 191 -20.32 7.48 18.25
C PRO A 191 -21.38 7.98 17.27
N TYR A 192 -22.36 8.79 17.73
CA TYR A 192 -23.37 9.37 16.85
C TYR A 192 -22.75 10.34 15.83
N PHE A 193 -21.76 11.13 16.26
CA PHE A 193 -21.07 12.06 15.36
C PHE A 193 -20.32 11.31 14.26
N VAL A 194 -19.58 10.27 14.62
CA VAL A 194 -18.85 9.43 13.67
C VAL A 194 -19.83 8.74 12.70
N LYS A 195 -20.99 8.28 13.20
CA LYS A 195 -22.05 7.73 12.31
C LYS A 195 -22.57 8.78 11.33
N ALA A 196 -22.76 10.03 11.76
CA ALA A 196 -23.12 11.12 10.87
C ALA A 196 -22.03 11.37 9.79
N LYS A 197 -20.74 11.33 10.15
CA LYS A 197 -19.63 11.43 9.19
C LYS A 197 -19.68 10.32 8.14
N ILE A 198 -19.87 9.07 8.55
CA ILE A 198 -19.93 7.91 7.64
C ILE A 198 -21.12 8.05 6.68
N LEU A 199 -22.30 8.37 7.21
CA LEU A 199 -23.50 8.58 6.40
C LEU A 199 -23.33 9.73 5.40
N PHE A 200 -22.67 10.82 5.81
CA PHE A 200 -22.33 11.91 4.92
C PHE A 200 -21.42 11.46 3.77
N LYS A 201 -20.37 10.68 4.05
CA LYS A 201 -19.48 10.09 3.03
C LYS A 201 -20.21 9.12 2.10
N GLN A 202 -21.23 8.42 2.60
CA GLN A 202 -22.13 7.57 1.80
C GLN A 202 -23.21 8.36 1.04
N ASN A 203 -23.18 9.70 1.05
CA ASN A 203 -24.20 10.58 0.46
C ASN A 203 -25.61 10.43 1.06
N LYS A 204 -25.74 9.87 2.26
CA LYS A 204 -27.01 9.70 2.99
C LYS A 204 -27.30 10.93 3.85
N PHE A 205 -27.44 12.09 3.21
CA PHE A 205 -27.44 13.40 3.89
C PHE A 205 -28.56 13.58 4.93
N LYS A 206 -29.78 13.14 4.62
CA LYS A 206 -30.92 13.23 5.56
C LYS A 206 -30.69 12.38 6.81
N GLU A 207 -30.15 11.18 6.64
CA GLU A 207 -29.80 10.29 7.77
C GLU A 207 -28.63 10.85 8.58
N ALA A 208 -27.62 11.41 7.91
CA ALA A 208 -26.49 12.06 8.56
C ALA A 208 -26.97 13.20 9.47
N LEU A 209 -27.90 14.05 9.01
CA LEU A 209 -28.47 15.13 9.81
C LEU A 209 -29.24 14.63 11.03
N ASN A 210 -29.94 13.48 10.93
CA ASN A 210 -30.58 12.86 12.08
C ASN A 210 -29.55 12.46 13.15
N PHE A 211 -28.40 11.91 12.74
CA PHE A 211 -27.33 11.57 13.67
C PHE A 211 -26.56 12.78 14.23
N ILE A 212 -26.52 13.91 13.51
CA ILE A 212 -26.09 15.20 14.08
C ILE A 212 -26.99 15.59 15.26
N ASN A 213 -28.31 15.49 15.10
CA ASN A 213 -29.23 15.83 16.20
C ASN A 213 -29.03 14.92 17.42
N LYS A 214 -28.90 13.59 17.20
CA LYS A 214 -28.57 12.64 18.27
C LYS A 214 -27.25 12.95 18.97
N THR A 215 -26.24 13.38 18.20
CA THR A 215 -24.96 13.85 18.75
C THR A 215 -25.18 15.00 19.73
N ARG A 216 -25.98 16.01 19.35
CA ARG A 216 -26.27 17.16 20.22
C ARG A 216 -27.05 16.76 21.47
N GLU A 217 -28.03 15.88 21.33
CA GLU A 217 -28.87 15.41 22.43
C GLU A 217 -28.06 14.65 23.49
N ALA A 218 -27.22 13.72 23.07
CA ALA A 218 -26.31 13.02 23.97
C ALA A 218 -25.24 13.97 24.54
N GLY A 219 -24.73 14.88 23.70
CA GLY A 219 -23.67 15.82 24.06
C GLY A 219 -24.05 16.77 25.18
N ARG A 220 -25.30 17.25 25.22
CA ARG A 220 -25.81 18.12 26.30
C ARG A 220 -25.73 17.50 27.71
N LYS A 221 -25.59 16.18 27.81
CA LYS A 221 -25.45 15.44 29.07
C LYS A 221 -23.98 15.28 29.49
N ASP A 222 -23.03 15.60 28.63
CA ASP A 222 -21.60 15.42 28.84
C ASP A 222 -20.88 16.76 29.01
N LYS A 223 -20.13 16.90 30.11
CA LYS A 223 -19.37 18.11 30.45
C LYS A 223 -18.28 18.48 29.44
N ASN A 224 -17.80 17.52 28.64
CA ASN A 224 -16.75 17.74 27.65
C ASN A 224 -17.31 18.15 26.27
N TYR A 225 -18.63 18.11 26.10
CA TYR A 225 -19.24 18.36 24.79
C TYR A 225 -19.03 19.78 24.27
N GLU A 226 -18.87 20.77 25.16
CA GLU A 226 -18.61 22.17 24.78
C GLU A 226 -17.38 22.30 23.87
N PHE A 227 -16.33 21.52 24.11
CA PHE A 227 -15.12 21.49 23.28
C PHE A 227 -15.32 20.80 21.93
N PHE A 228 -16.46 20.14 21.72
CA PHE A 228 -16.79 19.36 20.54
C PHE A 228 -17.81 20.03 19.62
N VAL A 229 -18.57 21.01 20.11
CA VAL A 229 -19.67 21.67 19.37
C VAL A 229 -19.24 22.15 17.99
N ALA A 230 -18.07 22.77 17.88
CA ALA A 230 -17.57 23.30 16.62
C ALA A 230 -17.45 22.23 15.52
N GLN A 231 -17.04 21.01 15.87
CA GLN A 231 -16.93 19.90 14.90
C GLN A 231 -18.31 19.47 14.39
N VAL A 232 -19.30 19.45 15.27
CA VAL A 232 -20.70 19.13 14.95
C VAL A 232 -21.29 20.20 14.03
N ASP A 233 -21.08 21.47 14.34
CA ASP A 233 -21.57 22.61 13.56
C ASP A 233 -20.98 22.62 12.13
N ILE A 234 -19.68 22.35 12.00
CA ILE A 234 -18.99 22.29 10.70
C ILE A 234 -19.60 21.19 9.84
N LEU A 235 -19.72 19.97 10.37
CA LEU A 235 -20.26 18.84 9.61
C LEU A 235 -21.75 19.06 9.26
N GLU A 236 -22.54 19.63 10.17
CA GLU A 236 -23.94 19.96 9.89
C GLU A 236 -24.07 20.96 8.72
N LYS A 237 -23.22 21.99 8.71
CA LYS A 237 -23.18 22.97 7.62
C LYS A 237 -22.82 22.30 6.28
N GLU A 238 -21.84 21.41 6.28
CA GLU A 238 -21.44 20.64 5.09
C GLU A 238 -22.57 19.75 4.57
N ILE A 239 -23.25 19.02 5.47
CA ILE A 239 -24.41 18.19 5.13
C ILE A 239 -25.53 19.05 4.52
N LYS A 240 -25.87 20.17 5.15
CA LYS A 240 -26.93 21.08 4.68
C LYS A 240 -26.63 21.69 3.32
N ALA A 241 -25.36 21.92 3.00
CA ALA A 241 -24.95 22.42 1.69
C ALA A 241 -25.08 21.38 0.55
N LYS A 242 -25.34 20.10 0.88
CA LYS A 242 -25.52 19.00 -0.08
C LYS A 242 -26.98 18.57 -0.24
N LEU A 243 -27.91 19.13 0.56
CA LEU A 243 -29.36 18.91 0.48
C LEU A 243 -30.01 19.93 -0.46
#